data_AF-A0A1E5Q0P2-F1
#
_entry.id   AF-A0A1E5Q0P2-F1
#
_cell.length_a   1.000
_cell.length_b   1.000
_cell.length_c   1.000
_cell.angle_alpha   90.00
_cell.angle_beta   90.00
_cell.angle_gamma   90.00
#
_symmetry.space_group_name_H-M   'P 1'
#
loop_
_entity.id
_entity.type
_entity.pdbx_description
1 polymer ?
#
loop_
_entity_poly.entity_id
_entity_poly.type
_entity_poly.pdbx_seq_one_letter_code
_entity_poly.pdbx_strand_id
1 'polypeptide(L)'
;MNCPPHPEQAGNTHRVTVLPPDAQGARRVRCDGIDLGRAYGPADVREFLRRAGLDLDDVTADGGDIIEWRGGGPADWHPDRG
;
A
#
# COMPACT_ATOMS: atom_id res chain seq x y z
N MET A 1 -24.02 -21.24 -11.50
CA MET A 1 -23.07 -20.15 -11.81
C MET A 1 -22.71 -19.47 -10.51
N ASN A 2 -21.96 -20.19 -9.67
CA ASN A 2 -21.43 -19.66 -8.42
C ASN A 2 -20.22 -18.80 -8.78
N CYS A 3 -20.38 -17.49 -8.74
CA CYS A 3 -19.22 -16.61 -8.58
C CYS A 3 -18.60 -16.97 -7.23
N PRO A 4 -17.32 -17.38 -7.17
CA PRO A 4 -16.71 -17.62 -5.87
C PRO A 4 -16.75 -16.31 -5.07
N PRO A 5 -17.24 -16.32 -3.82
CA PRO A 5 -16.92 -15.23 -2.90
C PRO A 5 -15.40 -15.21 -2.76
N HIS A 6 -14.79 -14.05 -2.98
CA HIS A 6 -13.37 -13.86 -2.71
C HIS A 6 -13.12 -14.24 -1.24
N PRO A 7 -12.17 -15.15 -0.95
CA PRO A 7 -11.84 -15.48 0.43
C PRO A 7 -11.34 -14.21 1.14
N GLU A 8 -11.61 -14.14 2.44
CA GLU A 8 -10.79 -13.41 3.40
C GLU A 8 -10.83 -11.87 3.42
N GLN A 9 -12.02 -11.28 3.53
CA GLN A 9 -12.20 -10.05 4.32
C GLN A 9 -12.12 -10.35 5.85
N ALA A 10 -11.39 -11.39 6.26
CA ALA A 10 -11.40 -11.95 7.60
C ALA A 10 -10.05 -11.72 8.28
N GLY A 11 -9.98 -10.70 9.12
CA GLY A 11 -8.89 -10.51 10.06
C GLY A 11 -8.71 -9.05 10.39
N ASN A 12 -9.01 -8.69 11.64
CA ASN A 12 -8.79 -7.38 12.24
C ASN A 12 -7.29 -7.02 12.30
N THR A 13 -6.67 -6.80 11.16
CA THR A 13 -5.27 -6.41 11.01
C THR A 13 -5.22 -5.47 9.82
N HIS A 14 -5.09 -4.17 10.10
CA HIS A 14 -5.05 -3.12 9.08
C HIS A 14 -3.94 -3.39 8.06
N ARG A 15 -4.26 -4.10 6.98
CA ARG A 15 -3.29 -4.45 5.96
C ARG A 15 -3.25 -3.34 4.92
N VAL A 16 -2.08 -2.75 4.78
CA VAL A 16 -1.80 -1.71 3.80
C VAL A 16 -1.31 -2.40 2.54
N THR A 17 -1.89 -2.10 1.39
CA THR A 17 -1.41 -2.59 0.10
C THR A 17 -0.97 -1.40 -0.76
N VAL A 18 0.30 -1.39 -1.14
CA VAL A 18 0.85 -0.41 -2.08
C VAL A 18 0.96 -1.07 -3.44
N LEU A 19 0.20 -0.58 -4.42
CA LEU A 19 0.19 -1.08 -5.79
C LEU A 19 1.48 -0.70 -6.56
N PRO A 20 1.78 -1.39 -7.68
CA PRO A 20 2.87 -1.01 -8.58
C PRO A 20 2.76 0.44 -9.03
N PRO A 21 3.89 1.09 -9.37
CA PRO A 21 3.88 2.43 -9.92
C PRO A 21 3.13 2.44 -11.25
N ASP A 22 2.21 3.39 -11.41
CA ASP A 22 1.47 3.60 -12.64
C ASP A 22 2.32 4.33 -13.69
N ALA A 23 1.77 4.54 -14.89
CA ALA A 23 2.49 5.18 -16.00
C ALA A 23 3.03 6.58 -15.67
N GLN A 24 2.51 7.25 -14.64
CA GLN A 24 2.97 8.55 -14.15
C GLN A 24 3.98 8.42 -12.98
N GLY A 25 4.33 7.19 -12.58
CA GLY A 25 5.21 6.92 -11.45
C GLY A 25 4.55 7.00 -10.08
N ALA A 26 3.20 7.09 -10.01
CA ALA A 26 2.49 7.08 -8.73
C ALA A 26 2.11 5.66 -8.32
N ARG A 27 2.24 5.33 -7.04
CA ARG A 27 1.75 4.08 -6.46
C ARG A 27 0.41 4.32 -5.77
N ARG A 28 -0.54 3.41 -5.97
CA ARG A 28 -1.85 3.51 -5.31
C ARG A 28 -1.80 2.82 -3.95
N VAL A 29 -2.23 3.52 -2.90
CA VAL A 29 -2.19 3.03 -1.51
C VAL A 29 -3.60 2.66 -1.08
N ARG A 30 -3.75 1.45 -0.56
CA ARG A 30 -5.01 0.94 0.01
C ARG A 30 -4.78 0.49 1.44
N CYS A 31 -5.75 0.70 2.32
CA CYS A 31 -5.74 0.20 3.68
C CYS A 31 -7.06 -0.52 3.93
N ASP A 32 -7.00 -1.79 4.35
CA ASP A 32 -8.21 -2.59 4.61
C ASP A 32 -9.18 -2.64 3.40
N GLY A 33 -8.62 -2.62 2.18
CA GLY A 33 -9.39 -2.54 0.94
C GLY A 33 -9.91 -1.14 0.56
N ILE A 34 -9.86 -0.16 1.46
CA ILE A 34 -10.21 1.24 1.22
C ILE A 34 -9.05 1.96 0.51
N ASP A 35 -9.38 2.70 -0.55
CA ASP A 35 -8.39 3.46 -1.31
C ASP A 35 -8.05 4.76 -0.59
N LEU A 36 -6.80 4.89 -0.12
CA LEU A 36 -6.31 6.08 0.59
C LEU A 36 -5.85 7.17 -0.38
N GLY A 37 -5.31 6.78 -1.54
CA GLY A 37 -4.89 7.71 -2.58
C GLY A 37 -3.74 7.23 -3.45
N ARG A 38 -3.17 8.15 -4.23
CA ARG A 38 -1.97 7.94 -5.04
C ARG A 38 -0.79 8.64 -4.39
N ALA A 39 0.25 7.88 -4.06
CA ALA A 39 1.51 8.35 -3.53
C ALA A 39 2.53 8.47 -4.67
N TYR A 40 3.36 9.52 -4.67
CA TYR A 40 4.49 9.66 -5.60
C TYR A 40 5.83 9.35 -4.93
N GLY A 41 5.79 9.07 -3.62
CA GLY A 41 6.96 8.69 -2.85
C GLY A 41 6.56 8.12 -1.48
N PRO A 42 7.56 7.64 -0.71
CA PRO A 42 7.32 7.08 0.61
C PRO A 42 6.80 8.12 1.63
N ALA A 43 7.05 9.41 1.39
CA ALA A 43 6.49 10.49 2.21
C ALA A 43 4.96 10.59 2.10
N ASP A 44 4.41 10.44 0.90
CA ASP A 44 2.96 10.44 0.69
C ASP A 44 2.31 9.21 1.33
N VAL A 45 2.96 8.03 1.23
CA VAL A 45 2.49 6.81 1.91
C VAL A 45 2.40 7.02 3.42
N ARG A 46 3.44 7.60 4.03
CA ARG A 46 3.42 7.94 5.46
C ARG A 46 2.26 8.86 5.82
N GLU A 47 2.00 9.88 5.01
CA GLU A 47 0.89 10.80 5.25
C GLU A 47 -0.49 10.11 5.13
N PHE A 48 -0.67 9.21 4.15
CA PHE A 48 -1.89 8.42 4.02
C PHE A 48 -2.13 7.53 5.22
N LEU A 49 -1.07 6.89 5.73
CA LEU A 49 -1.16 6.00 6.87
C LEU A 49 -1.42 6.75 8.17
N ARG A 50 -0.73 7.88 8.38
CA ARG A 50 -1.00 8.77 9.50
C ARG A 50 -2.46 9.23 9.53
N ARG A 51 -3.03 9.57 8.36
CA ARG A 51 -4.45 9.93 8.23
C ARG A 51 -5.40 8.77 8.50
N ALA A 52 -4.97 7.54 8.25
CA ALA A 52 -5.70 6.32 8.56
C ALA A 52 -5.55 5.88 10.03
N GLY A 53 -4.77 6.61 10.84
CA GLY A 53 -4.47 6.25 12.23
C GLY A 53 -3.40 5.17 12.38
N LEU A 54 -2.69 4.85 11.29
CA LEU A 54 -1.54 3.93 11.27
C LEU A 54 -0.27 4.77 11.38
N ASP A 55 0.29 4.81 12.58
CA ASP A 55 1.52 5.52 12.81
C ASP A 55 2.71 4.67 12.34
N LEU A 56 3.38 5.11 11.27
CA LEU A 56 4.60 4.47 10.77
C LEU A 56 5.85 4.90 11.53
N ASP A 57 5.78 5.80 12.51
CA ASP A 57 6.97 6.07 13.34
C ASP A 57 7.37 4.83 14.18
N ASP A 58 6.44 3.89 14.43
CA ASP A 58 6.72 2.61 15.12
C ASP A 58 7.03 1.45 14.15
N VAL A 59 6.65 1.58 12.87
CA VAL A 59 6.79 0.53 11.86
C VAL A 59 7.92 0.91 10.90
N THR A 60 8.87 0.00 10.66
CA THR A 60 9.97 0.23 9.72
C THR A 60 9.47 0.73 8.35
N ALA A 61 10.30 1.44 7.59
CA ALA A 61 9.89 2.06 6.31
C ALA A 61 9.38 1.05 5.26
N ASP A 62 9.72 -0.23 5.41
CA ASP A 62 9.19 -1.36 4.65
C ASP A 62 7.79 -1.81 5.10
N GLY A 63 7.34 -1.39 6.27
CA GLY A 63 6.02 -1.68 6.79
C GLY A 63 5.84 -3.05 7.42
N GLY A 64 6.91 -3.85 7.52
CA GLY A 64 6.87 -5.21 8.03
C GLY A 64 5.74 -6.06 7.41
N ASP A 65 5.08 -6.86 8.24
CA ASP A 65 3.90 -7.67 7.86
C ASP A 65 2.62 -6.84 7.62
N ILE A 66 2.65 -5.52 7.86
CA ILE A 66 1.51 -4.62 7.76
C ILE A 66 1.39 -4.05 6.33
N ILE A 67 2.52 -3.75 5.68
CA ILE A 67 2.53 -3.20 4.31
C ILE A 67 2.91 -4.27 3.28
N GLU A 68 1.96 -4.59 2.40
CA GLU A 68 2.18 -5.37 1.20
C GLU A 68 2.56 -4.47 0.02
N TRP A 69 3.85 -4.51 -0.35
CA TRP A 69 4.36 -3.86 -1.55
C TRP A 69 4.14 -4.72 -2.79
N ARG A 70 3.39 -4.20 -3.76
CA ARG A 70 3.21 -4.82 -5.08
C ARG A 70 4.06 -4.07 -6.12
N GLY A 71 4.80 -4.81 -6.94
CA GLY A 71 5.60 -4.24 -8.02
C GLY A 71 6.86 -3.51 -7.55
N GLY A 72 7.56 -4.06 -6.56
CA GLY A 72 8.80 -3.48 -6.01
C GLY A 72 8.59 -2.92 -4.61
N GLY A 73 9.65 -2.97 -3.80
CA GLY A 73 9.64 -2.59 -2.39
C GLY A 73 9.62 -1.07 -2.14
N PRO A 74 9.79 -0.63 -0.88
CA PRO A 74 9.69 0.79 -0.47
C PRO A 74 10.69 1.74 -1.13
N ALA A 75 11.77 1.21 -1.73
CA ALA A 75 12.78 1.99 -2.45
C ALA A 75 12.45 2.17 -3.93
N ASP A 76 11.51 1.40 -4.46
CA ASP A 76 11.24 1.31 -5.88
C ASP A 76 10.08 2.25 -6.22
N TRP A 77 10.33 3.44 -6.77
CA TRP A 77 9.27 4.42 -7.06
C TRP A 77 9.26 4.88 -8.51
N HIS A 78 10.34 4.60 -9.22
CA HIS A 78 10.43 4.88 -10.63
C HIS A 78 9.96 3.64 -11.39
N PRO A 79 9.13 3.77 -12.45
CA PRO A 79 9.14 2.73 -13.46
C PRO A 79 10.59 2.64 -13.91
N ASP A 80 11.17 1.44 -13.85
CA ASP A 80 12.53 1.15 -14.28
C ASP A 80 12.90 2.07 -15.45
N ARG A 81 13.82 3.03 -15.21
CA ARG A 81 14.38 3.86 -16.28
C ARG A 81 15.32 2.92 -17.06
N GLY A 82 14.73 2.05 -17.86
CA GLY A 82 15.40 1.42 -18.99
C GLY A 82 15.77 2.46 -20.03
#